data_AF-A0A645IJT0-F1
#
_entry.id   AF-A0A645IJT0-F1
#
_cell.length_a   1.000
_cell.length_b   1.000
_cell.length_c   1.000
_cell.angle_alpha   90.00
_cell.angle_beta   90.00
_cell.angle_gamma   90.00
#
_symmetry.space_group_name_H-M   'P 1'
#
loop_
_entity.id
_entity.type
_entity.pdbx_description
1 polymer ?
#
loop_
_entity_poly.entity_id
_entity_poly.type
_entity_poly.pdbx_seq_one_letter_code
_entity_poly.pdbx_strand_id
1 'polypeptide(L)'
;MKGKPLFLEIDAIDDLDITWFNGVEVGRTREDTPNYWQFRRRYPLPPEAIDWGGKNVVAIQVTDLGGEGGILGAIRITNGESAASQAVLYESSPRNILDFDPNSWRQW
;
A
#
# COMPACT_ATOMS: atom_id res chain seq x y z
N MET A 1 -5.78 -9.72 16.88
CA MET A 1 -5.62 -10.18 15.48
C MET A 1 -4.67 -11.37 15.32
N LYS A 2 -3.80 -11.71 16.29
CA LYS A 2 -2.95 -12.92 16.21
C LYS A 2 -3.78 -14.17 15.85
N GLY A 3 -3.32 -14.92 14.86
CA GLY A 3 -3.92 -16.19 14.42
C GLY A 3 -4.95 -16.10 13.29
N LYS A 4 -5.30 -14.89 12.80
CA LYS A 4 -6.09 -14.71 11.57
C LYS A 4 -5.20 -14.25 10.43
N PRO A 5 -5.46 -14.67 9.17
CA PRO A 5 -4.73 -14.13 8.02
C PRO A 5 -4.96 -12.62 7.93
N LEU A 6 -3.87 -11.87 7.74
CA LEU A 6 -3.92 -10.42 7.55
C LEU A 6 -3.47 -10.07 6.14
N PHE A 7 -3.99 -8.97 5.62
CA PHE A 7 -3.69 -8.44 4.30
C PHE A 7 -3.38 -6.95 4.40
N LEU A 8 -2.39 -6.51 3.63
CA LEU A 8 -2.20 -5.11 3.28
C LEU A 8 -3.05 -4.84 2.04
N GLU A 9 -4.12 -4.10 2.23
CA GLU A 9 -4.99 -3.64 1.14
C GLU A 9 -4.63 -2.21 0.79
N ILE A 10 -4.33 -2.00 -0.48
CA ILE A 10 -4.10 -0.69 -1.06
C ILE A 10 -5.15 -0.57 -2.15
N ASP A 11 -5.79 0.60 -2.25
CA ASP A 11 -6.69 0.89 -3.36
C ASP A 11 -5.87 0.96 -4.68
N ALA A 12 -6.06 1.95 -5.55
CA ALA A 12 -5.27 2.03 -6.77
C ALA A 12 -3.86 2.59 -6.47
N ILE A 13 -2.85 2.16 -7.24
CA ILE A 13 -1.56 2.83 -7.35
C ILE A 13 -1.30 2.99 -8.83
N ASP A 14 -0.94 4.20 -9.22
CA ASP A 14 -0.66 4.60 -10.59
C ASP A 14 0.87 4.71 -10.75
N ASP A 15 1.57 3.81 -11.43
CA ASP A 15 1.09 2.66 -12.22
C ASP A 15 1.41 1.30 -11.59
N LEU A 16 2.69 1.08 -11.32
CA LEU A 16 3.26 -0.17 -10.85
C LEU A 16 3.75 -0.01 -9.42
N ASP A 17 3.82 -1.12 -8.70
CA ASP A 17 4.39 -1.10 -7.36
C ASP A 17 5.22 -2.34 -7.04
N ILE A 18 6.15 -2.16 -6.11
CA ILE A 18 6.67 -3.24 -5.27
C ILE A 18 6.45 -2.80 -3.82
N THR A 19 5.89 -3.69 -3.01
CA THR A 19 5.49 -3.38 -1.65
C THR A 19 6.18 -4.32 -0.66
N TRP A 20 6.74 -3.74 0.41
CA TRP A 20 7.41 -4.44 1.50
C TRP A 20 6.75 -4.15 2.84
N PHE A 21 6.76 -5.15 3.72
CA PHE A 21 6.34 -5.07 5.11
C PHE A 21 7.51 -5.53 6.00
N ASN A 22 8.01 -4.64 6.87
CA ASN A 22 9.20 -4.87 7.69
C ASN A 22 10.41 -5.41 6.90
N GLY A 23 10.59 -4.92 5.67
CA GLY A 23 11.68 -5.31 4.77
C GLY A 23 11.43 -6.60 3.97
N VAL A 24 10.33 -7.31 4.20
CA VAL A 24 9.93 -8.48 3.41
C VAL A 24 9.01 -8.05 2.28
N GLU A 25 9.31 -8.44 1.04
CA GLU A 25 8.42 -8.16 -0.08
C GLU A 25 7.12 -8.97 0.06
N VAL A 26 5.98 -8.29 0.04
CA VAL A 26 4.65 -8.91 0.20
C VAL A 26 3.85 -8.93 -1.10
N GLY A 27 4.26 -8.15 -2.10
CA GLY A 27 3.68 -8.18 -3.42
C GLY A 27 4.19 -7.11 -4.36
N ARG A 28 3.75 -7.20 -5.62
CA ARG A 28 4.07 -6.25 -6.68
C ARG A 28 3.02 -6.26 -7.78
N THR A 29 2.88 -5.14 -8.48
CA THR A 29 2.08 -4.99 -9.71
C THR A 29 3.01 -4.67 -10.87
N ARG A 30 2.78 -5.28 -12.05
CA ARG A 30 3.60 -5.14 -13.25
C ARG A 30 2.71 -4.87 -14.47
N GLU A 31 3.33 -4.51 -15.60
CA GLU A 31 2.62 -4.19 -16.86
C GLU A 31 1.78 -5.36 -17.41
N ASP A 32 2.06 -6.60 -17.02
CA ASP A 32 1.24 -7.78 -17.37
C ASP A 32 -0.07 -7.87 -16.56
N THR A 33 -0.26 -7.02 -15.56
CA THR A 33 -1.51 -6.90 -14.80
C THR A 33 -2.51 -6.04 -15.57
N PRO A 34 -3.70 -6.56 -15.94
CA PRO A 34 -4.70 -5.78 -16.65
C PRO A 34 -5.12 -4.54 -15.85
N ASN A 35 -5.05 -3.38 -16.49
CA ASN A 35 -5.37 -2.08 -15.87
C ASN A 35 -4.56 -1.79 -14.59
N TYR A 36 -3.25 -2.05 -14.61
CA TYR A 36 -2.35 -1.91 -13.45
C TYR A 36 -2.50 -0.59 -12.68
N TRP A 37 -2.71 0.53 -13.39
CA TRP A 37 -2.91 1.88 -12.83
C TRP A 37 -4.12 2.03 -11.90
N GLN A 38 -5.14 1.19 -12.07
CA GLN A 38 -6.37 1.20 -11.25
C GLN A 38 -6.60 -0.13 -10.51
N PHE A 39 -5.62 -1.04 -10.56
CA PHE A 39 -5.72 -2.35 -9.93
C PHE A 39 -5.73 -2.21 -8.40
N ARG A 40 -6.72 -2.77 -7.72
CA ARG A 40 -6.70 -2.80 -6.24
C ARG A 40 -5.75 -3.87 -5.76
N ARG A 41 -4.83 -3.51 -4.86
CA ARG A 41 -3.82 -4.43 -4.33
C ARG A 41 -4.26 -5.04 -3.02
N ARG A 42 -4.05 -6.34 -2.89
CA ARG A 42 -4.28 -7.09 -1.67
C ARG A 42 -3.13 -8.07 -1.47
N TYR A 43 -2.20 -7.71 -0.60
CA TYR A 43 -0.99 -8.47 -0.34
C TYR A 43 -1.09 -9.20 1.00
N PRO A 44 -0.92 -10.54 1.03
CA PRO A 44 -0.94 -11.27 2.29
C PRO A 44 0.26 -10.83 3.16
N LEU A 45 0.02 -10.63 4.45
CA LEU A 45 1.07 -10.33 5.41
C LEU A 45 1.48 -11.64 6.11
N PRO A 46 2.72 -12.12 5.91
CA PRO A 46 3.22 -13.30 6.61
C PRO A 46 3.26 -13.01 8.12
N PRO A 47 2.67 -13.86 8.99
CA PRO A 47 2.66 -13.63 10.44
C PRO A 47 4.05 -13.41 11.06
N GLU A 48 5.08 -14.02 10.47
CA GLU A 48 6.50 -13.90 10.82
C GLU A 48 7.11 -12.55 10.48
N ALA A 49 6.54 -11.82 9.52
CA ALA A 49 6.96 -10.47 9.18
C ALA A 49 6.35 -9.41 10.11
N ILE A 50 5.40 -9.78 10.98
CA ILE A 50 4.65 -8.84 11.83
C ILE A 50 5.28 -8.76 13.22
N ASP A 51 5.70 -7.56 13.60
CA ASP A 51 5.97 -7.23 14.99
C ASP A 51 4.67 -6.92 15.71
N TRP A 52 4.12 -7.94 16.39
CA TRP A 52 2.85 -7.84 17.10
C TRP A 52 2.90 -6.98 18.36
N GLY A 53 4.09 -6.61 18.85
CA GLY A 53 4.29 -5.80 20.05
C GLY A 53 4.91 -4.44 19.78
N GLY A 54 5.25 -4.15 18.52
CA GLY A 54 6.05 -2.99 18.15
C GLY A 54 5.59 -2.27 16.89
N LYS A 55 6.45 -1.38 16.40
CA LYS A 55 6.21 -0.58 15.20
C LYS A 55 6.47 -1.43 13.97
N ASN A 56 5.50 -1.45 13.07
CA ASN A 56 5.65 -2.05 11.75
C ASN A 56 5.85 -0.96 10.71
N VAL A 57 6.62 -1.27 9.66
CA VAL A 57 6.96 -0.35 8.58
C VAL A 57 6.48 -0.94 7.26
N VAL A 58 5.72 -0.15 6.51
CA VAL A 58 5.35 -0.43 5.13
C VAL A 58 6.22 0.45 4.23
N ALA A 59 6.84 -0.15 3.22
CA ALA A 59 7.53 0.59 2.17
C ALA A 59 6.89 0.23 0.84
N ILE A 60 6.63 1.25 0.01
CA ILE A 60 6.02 1.08 -1.31
C ILE A 60 6.91 1.84 -2.30
N GLN A 61 7.45 1.13 -3.28
CA GLN A 61 8.09 1.75 -4.44
C GLN A 61 7.04 1.86 -5.54
N VAL A 62 6.73 3.08 -5.95
CA VAL A 62 5.85 3.35 -7.09
C VAL A 62 6.70 3.63 -8.32
N THR A 63 6.37 2.98 -9.44
CA THR A 63 6.91 3.34 -10.75
C THR A 63 5.75 3.85 -11.60
N ASP A 64 5.78 5.15 -11.89
CA ASP A 64 4.89 5.81 -12.83
C ASP A 64 5.49 5.67 -14.24
N LEU A 65 4.70 5.14 -15.19
CA LEU A 65 5.08 4.94 -16.58
C LEU A 65 4.70 6.14 -17.45
N GLY A 66 3.91 7.07 -16.93
CA GLY A 66 3.69 8.40 -17.49
C GLY A 66 2.32 8.97 -17.16
N GLY A 67 2.26 10.29 -16.96
CA GLY A 67 1.02 11.02 -16.69
C GLY A 67 0.99 11.56 -15.26
N GLU A 68 -0.16 11.45 -14.61
CA GLU A 68 -0.26 11.60 -13.15
C GLU A 68 0.16 10.29 -12.49
N GLY A 69 0.65 10.33 -11.27
CA GLY A 69 1.08 9.14 -10.54
C GLY A 69 0.63 9.15 -9.08
N GLY A 70 0.93 8.07 -8.37
CA GLY A 70 0.85 8.02 -6.91
C GLY A 70 -0.10 6.96 -6.36
N ILE A 71 -0.31 7.00 -5.04
CA ILE A 71 -1.18 6.08 -4.33
C ILE A 71 -2.58 6.68 -4.24
N LEU A 72 -3.52 6.05 -4.93
CA LEU A 72 -4.88 6.51 -5.17
C LEU A 72 -5.86 5.78 -4.24
N GLY A 73 -6.27 6.46 -3.19
CA GLY A 73 -7.18 5.95 -2.16
C GLY A 73 -6.41 5.56 -0.91
N ALA A 74 -6.96 4.61 -0.14
CA ALA A 74 -6.43 4.30 1.17
C ALA A 74 -5.57 3.05 1.21
N ILE A 75 -4.67 3.05 2.19
CA ILE A 75 -3.88 1.89 2.62
C ILE A 75 -4.45 1.40 3.95
N ARG A 76 -4.72 0.09 4.07
CA ARG A 76 -5.39 -0.52 5.23
C ARG A 76 -4.79 -1.89 5.53
N ILE A 77 -4.79 -2.29 6.80
CA ILE A 77 -4.55 -3.69 7.19
C ILE A 77 -5.90 -4.33 7.51
N THR A 78 -6.22 -5.42 6.82
CA THR A 78 -7.50 -6.13 6.96
C THR A 78 -7.28 -7.59 7.34
N ASN A 79 -8.32 -8.26 7.86
CA ASN A 79 -8.36 -9.71 8.03
C ASN A 79 -9.00 -10.42 6.82
N GLY A 80 -9.17 -9.72 5.69
CA GLY A 80 -9.86 -10.21 4.50
C GLY A 80 -11.38 -10.07 4.51
N GLU A 81 -11.95 -9.50 5.57
CA GLU A 81 -13.34 -9.03 5.58
C GLU A 81 -13.34 -7.55 5.15
N SER A 82 -14.18 -7.19 4.18
CA SER A 82 -14.32 -5.80 3.74
C SER A 82 -14.78 -4.93 4.90
N ALA A 83 -13.87 -4.15 5.47
CA ALA A 83 -14.18 -3.28 6.58
C ALA A 83 -14.82 -1.98 6.08
N ALA A 84 -16.13 -1.85 6.29
CA ALA A 84 -16.61 -0.59 6.82
C ALA A 84 -15.86 -0.37 8.15
N SER A 85 -15.06 0.71 8.25
CA SER A 85 -14.32 1.15 9.46
C SER A 85 -13.07 0.37 9.89
N GLN A 86 -12.06 0.24 9.01
CA GLN A 86 -10.68 0.01 9.47
C GLN A 86 -9.86 1.28 9.47
N ALA A 87 -8.86 1.34 10.36
CA ALA A 87 -7.92 2.45 10.46
C ALA A 87 -7.22 2.63 9.10
N VAL A 88 -7.52 3.75 8.47
CA VAL A 88 -6.82 4.20 7.27
C VAL A 88 -5.41 4.59 7.69
N LEU A 89 -4.42 3.90 7.14
CA LEU A 89 -3.00 4.23 7.38
C LEU A 89 -2.58 5.47 6.58
N TYR A 90 -3.28 5.73 5.47
CA TYR A 90 -2.96 6.80 4.54
C TYR A 90 -4.22 7.23 3.78
N GLU A 91 -4.53 8.52 3.82
CA GLU A 91 -5.50 9.15 2.92
C GLU A 91 -4.73 9.80 1.75
N SER A 92 -5.25 9.64 0.53
CA SER A 92 -4.57 10.04 -0.70
C SER A 92 -4.18 11.52 -0.73
N SER A 93 -2.95 11.81 -1.17
CA SER A 93 -2.49 13.17 -1.52
C SER A 93 -3.02 13.66 -2.88
N PRO A 94 -2.87 14.96 -3.20
CA PRO A 94 -3.19 15.51 -4.51
C PRO A 94 -2.46 14.76 -5.64
N ARG A 95 -3.14 14.57 -6.77
CA ARG A 95 -2.64 13.79 -7.93
C ARG A 95 -1.57 14.48 -8.76
N ASN A 96 -1.48 15.81 -8.65
CA ASN A 96 -0.51 16.57 -9.43
C ASN A 96 0.87 16.43 -8.78
N ILE A 97 1.86 15.91 -9.53
CA ILE A 97 3.23 15.75 -9.03
C ILE A 97 3.89 17.07 -8.64
N LEU A 98 3.42 18.20 -9.19
CA LEU A 98 3.87 19.53 -8.77
C LEU A 98 3.37 19.92 -7.36
N ASP A 99 2.26 19.32 -6.95
CA ASP A 99 1.64 19.51 -5.62
C ASP A 99 1.94 18.32 -4.69
N PHE A 100 2.62 17.29 -5.19
CA PHE A 100 3.10 16.17 -4.39
C PHE A 100 4.27 16.61 -3.53
N ASP A 101 4.06 16.75 -2.22
CA ASP A 101 5.14 16.96 -1.27
C ASP A 101 5.75 15.60 -0.86
N PRO A 102 6.96 15.24 -1.36
CA PRO A 102 7.64 14.01 -0.98
C PRO A 102 8.18 14.04 0.46
N ASN A 103 7.96 15.11 1.22
CA ASN A 103 8.29 15.18 2.64
C ASN A 103 7.06 15.18 3.55
N SER A 104 5.84 15.31 3.01
CA SER A 104 4.59 15.23 3.80
C SER A 104 4.46 13.94 4.61
N TRP A 105 5.23 12.90 4.25
CA TRP A 105 5.25 11.60 4.89
C TRP A 105 6.53 11.31 5.71
N ARG A 106 7.49 12.23 5.79
CA ARG A 106 8.64 12.08 6.70
C ARG A 106 8.21 12.40 8.14
N GLN A 107 7.55 11.45 8.78
CA GLN A 107 7.36 11.46 10.24
C GLN A 107 8.62 10.89 10.90
N TRP A 108 9.55 11.77 11.27
CA TRP A 108 10.59 11.46 12.24
C TRP A 108 10.02 11.54 13.65
#